data_AF-A0A524JZW3-F1
#
_entry.id   AF-A0A524JZW3-F1
#
_cell.length_a   1.000
_cell.length_b   1.000
_cell.length_c   1.000
_cell.angle_alpha   90.00
_cell.angle_beta   90.00
_cell.angle_gamma   90.00
#
_symmetry.space_group_name_H-M   'P 1'
#
loop_
_entity.id
_entity.type
_entity.pdbx_description
1 polymer ?
#
loop_
_entity_poly.entity_id
_entity_poly.type
_entity_poly.pdbx_seq_one_letter_code
_entity_poly.pdbx_strand_id
1 'polypeptide(L)'
;MEILKSYHFLLWVIAAFLTVVIVIPFIIKEFRKKRQARQLVNRIIPVSSLTQADIEKISSLHPEGKKVYPAINRSACIGCGACVQSCREKGVLAVIAGKSTLVNPLACRCHGDCERNCLTGALKLVEYGKKLKVRVPRTDENYQSNIKGIYIVGSLTGAGLIKEAINQGRAAVNHIMRGVFPPALPTVMVIGAGPAGLSATLSCRKFGLPVLCFEKDLTANTIRNFPKKKILMAEPVEMPIVGPLWVGDASREKLLEAWEGILIKSRACITTAARLEKIENKDGHFLVTISGKQFACDKVILALGSRGVPRKLGISGEDGPNVFYNLLEADEFSGNTVTVIGAGDSAIEAALALQRNGCQVTMLVRGHGFPKAKTRNLERITQAGAAGGIRIHFNCQPLEIGADFIAFHANGEAHRKKNDAVFIMVGGELPFQLLESMGIEIIEKEV
;
A
#
# COMPACT_ATOMS: atom_id res chain seq x y z
N MET A 1 -59.18 -32.58 -29.76
CA MET A 1 -58.93 -32.04 -28.40
C MET A 1 -58.11 -32.98 -27.52
N GLU A 2 -58.09 -34.31 -27.77
CA GLU A 2 -57.29 -35.26 -26.99
C GLU A 2 -55.78 -35.26 -27.32
N ILE A 3 -55.41 -34.99 -28.58
CA ILE A 3 -54.00 -34.99 -29.01
C ILE A 3 -53.20 -33.88 -28.28
N LEU A 4 -53.78 -32.69 -28.10
CA LEU A 4 -53.13 -31.60 -27.34
C LEU A 4 -52.90 -31.94 -25.86
N LYS A 5 -53.80 -32.72 -25.24
CA LYS A 5 -53.61 -33.18 -23.85
C LYS A 5 -52.43 -34.14 -23.72
N SER A 6 -52.20 -34.98 -24.74
CA SER A 6 -51.11 -35.96 -24.76
C SER A 6 -49.73 -35.30 -24.93
N TYR A 7 -49.62 -34.27 -25.79
CA TYR A 7 -48.38 -33.47 -25.89
C TYR A 7 -48.09 -32.65 -24.64
N HIS A 8 -49.13 -32.13 -23.99
CA HIS A 8 -48.94 -31.38 -22.75
C HIS A 8 -48.46 -32.31 -21.62
N PHE A 9 -49.02 -33.52 -21.53
CA PHE A 9 -48.57 -34.55 -20.61
C PHE A 9 -47.10 -34.95 -20.87
N LEU A 10 -46.70 -35.15 -22.13
CA LEU A 10 -45.32 -35.48 -22.49
C LEU A 10 -44.33 -34.36 -22.13
N LEU A 11 -44.71 -33.09 -22.33
CA LEU A 11 -43.89 -31.94 -21.92
C LEU A 11 -43.71 -31.87 -20.40
N TRP A 12 -44.75 -32.16 -19.62
CA TRP A 12 -44.66 -32.24 -18.16
C TRP A 12 -43.76 -33.39 -17.69
N VAL A 13 -43.81 -34.53 -18.37
CA VAL A 13 -42.93 -35.68 -18.09
C VAL A 13 -41.46 -35.35 -18.40
N ILE A 14 -41.19 -34.69 -19.53
CA ILE A 14 -39.82 -34.26 -19.89
C ILE A 14 -39.32 -33.17 -18.95
N ALA A 15 -40.15 -32.20 -18.57
CA ALA A 15 -39.79 -31.16 -17.60
C ALA A 15 -39.50 -31.74 -16.22
N ALA A 16 -40.30 -32.71 -15.76
CA ALA A 16 -40.05 -33.43 -14.51
C ALA A 16 -38.74 -34.22 -14.57
N PHE A 17 -38.48 -34.90 -15.69
CA PHE A 17 -37.24 -35.65 -15.90
C PHE A 17 -36.00 -34.75 -15.92
N LEU A 18 -36.02 -33.63 -16.66
CA LEU A 18 -34.92 -32.66 -16.67
C LEU A 18 -34.70 -32.02 -15.30
N THR A 19 -35.78 -31.76 -14.55
CA THR A 19 -35.67 -31.25 -13.18
C THR A 19 -34.97 -32.26 -12.26
N VAL A 20 -35.31 -33.55 -12.38
CA VAL A 20 -34.73 -34.61 -11.53
C VAL A 20 -33.30 -34.98 -11.93
N VAL A 21 -32.97 -34.96 -13.23
CA VAL A 21 -31.65 -35.41 -13.73
C VAL A 21 -30.62 -34.28 -13.81
N ILE A 22 -31.06 -33.03 -14.02
CA ILE A 22 -30.14 -31.90 -14.18
C ILE A 22 -30.24 -30.96 -12.98
N VAL A 23 -31.45 -30.50 -12.64
CA VAL A 23 -31.64 -29.46 -11.63
C VAL A 23 -31.38 -30.01 -10.23
N ILE A 24 -31.89 -31.18 -9.87
CA ILE A 24 -31.68 -31.78 -8.53
C ILE A 24 -30.19 -32.10 -8.31
N PRO A 25 -29.43 -32.75 -9.21
CA PRO A 25 -28.00 -32.98 -9.01
C PRO A 25 -27.17 -31.70 -9.01
N PHE A 26 -27.55 -30.68 -9.79
CA PHE A 26 -26.93 -29.36 -9.75
C PHE A 26 -27.18 -28.65 -8.42
N ILE A 27 -28.42 -28.66 -7.92
CA ILE A 27 -28.78 -28.12 -6.60
C ILE A 27 -28.08 -28.90 -5.50
N ILE A 28 -28.00 -30.24 -5.56
CA ILE A 28 -27.28 -31.07 -4.59
C ILE A 28 -25.78 -30.78 -4.65
N LYS A 29 -25.18 -30.63 -5.84
CA LYS A 29 -23.77 -30.24 -6.00
C LYS A 29 -23.51 -28.85 -5.43
N GLU A 30 -24.39 -27.90 -5.68
CA GLU A 30 -24.28 -26.53 -5.17
C GLU A 30 -24.56 -26.46 -3.66
N PHE A 31 -25.48 -27.26 -3.13
CA PHE A 31 -25.69 -27.44 -1.70
C PHE A 31 -24.52 -28.13 -1.03
N ARG A 32 -23.91 -29.15 -1.66
CA ARG A 32 -22.70 -29.81 -1.15
C ARG A 32 -21.51 -28.85 -1.17
N LYS A 33 -21.36 -28.02 -2.20
CA LYS A 33 -20.35 -26.96 -2.28
C LYS A 33 -20.58 -25.87 -1.23
N LYS A 34 -21.82 -25.42 -1.04
CA LYS A 34 -22.21 -24.49 0.05
C LYS A 34 -22.07 -25.12 1.44
N ARG A 35 -22.32 -26.42 1.60
CA ARG A 35 -22.16 -27.15 2.86
C ARG A 35 -20.70 -27.41 3.19
N GLN A 36 -19.86 -27.73 2.22
CA GLN A 36 -18.40 -27.81 2.38
C GLN A 36 -17.80 -26.42 2.65
N ALA A 37 -18.27 -25.37 1.97
CA ALA A 37 -17.90 -23.99 2.28
C ALA A 37 -18.34 -23.59 3.70
N ARG A 38 -19.56 -23.93 4.12
CA ARG A 38 -20.06 -23.73 5.50
C ARG A 38 -19.31 -24.58 6.53
N GLN A 39 -18.88 -25.79 6.21
CA GLN A 39 -18.08 -26.64 7.11
C GLN A 39 -16.62 -26.15 7.23
N LEU A 40 -16.05 -25.56 6.18
CA LEU A 40 -14.76 -24.85 6.26
C LEU A 40 -14.86 -23.54 7.06
N VAL A 41 -16.00 -22.86 6.99
CA VAL A 41 -16.28 -21.62 7.74
C VAL A 41 -16.64 -21.91 9.21
N ASN A 42 -17.31 -23.02 9.52
CA ASN A 42 -17.79 -23.35 10.88
C ASN A 42 -16.79 -24.10 11.78
N ARG A 43 -15.55 -24.35 11.31
CA ARG A 43 -14.42 -24.72 12.21
C ARG A 43 -13.68 -23.49 12.75
N ILE A 44 -14.14 -22.30 12.40
CA ILE A 44 -13.71 -21.02 12.93
C ILE A 44 -14.84 -20.62 13.89
N ILE A 45 -14.47 -20.14 15.09
CA ILE A 45 -15.43 -19.54 16.04
C ILE A 45 -16.38 -18.64 15.26
N PRO A 46 -17.71 -18.79 15.36
CA PRO A 46 -18.63 -17.98 14.58
C PRO A 46 -18.46 -16.50 14.99
N VAL A 47 -17.75 -15.76 14.14
CA VAL A 47 -17.47 -14.31 14.31
C VAL A 47 -18.76 -13.48 14.35
N SER A 48 -19.88 -14.06 13.94
CA SER A 48 -21.21 -13.45 13.98
C SER A 48 -21.79 -13.26 15.39
N SER A 49 -21.11 -13.69 16.46
CA SER A 49 -21.57 -13.54 17.84
C SER A 49 -20.64 -12.71 18.74
N LEU A 50 -19.61 -12.06 18.20
CA LEU A 50 -18.65 -11.29 19.00
C LEU A 50 -19.03 -9.80 19.01
N THR A 51 -19.30 -9.27 20.21
CA THR A 51 -19.55 -7.85 20.42
C THR A 51 -18.23 -7.05 20.40
N GLN A 52 -18.31 -5.72 20.31
CA GLN A 52 -17.15 -4.82 20.41
C GLN A 52 -16.35 -5.08 21.70
N ALA A 53 -17.04 -5.39 22.80
CA ALA A 53 -16.45 -5.72 24.09
C ALA A 53 -15.73 -7.09 24.07
N ASP A 54 -16.25 -8.08 23.33
CA ASP A 54 -15.57 -9.37 23.16
C ASP A 54 -14.28 -9.23 22.35
N ILE A 55 -14.27 -8.33 21.35
CA ILE A 55 -13.09 -8.01 20.54
C ILE A 55 -12.01 -7.32 21.39
N GLU A 56 -12.39 -6.40 22.27
CA GLU A 56 -11.48 -5.76 23.23
C GLU A 56 -10.93 -6.77 24.25
N LYS A 57 -11.80 -7.64 24.77
CA LYS A 57 -11.42 -8.70 25.70
C LYS A 57 -10.45 -9.69 25.06
N ILE A 58 -10.69 -10.15 23.84
CA ILE A 58 -9.78 -11.01 23.08
C ILE A 58 -8.45 -10.31 22.77
N SER A 59 -8.50 -9.01 22.47
CA SER A 59 -7.29 -8.20 22.27
C SER A 59 -6.47 -8.04 23.56
N SER A 60 -7.12 -8.10 24.72
CA SER A 60 -6.50 -8.06 26.05
C SER A 60 -6.05 -9.43 26.59
N LEU A 61 -6.42 -10.54 25.93
CA LEU A 61 -5.97 -11.89 26.27
C LEU A 61 -4.50 -12.06 25.84
N HIS A 62 -3.59 -11.53 26.64
CA HIS A 62 -2.17 -11.79 26.49
C HIS A 62 -1.89 -13.25 26.90
N PRO A 63 -1.32 -14.09 26.02
CA PRO A 63 -1.06 -15.48 26.36
C PRO A 63 0.11 -15.55 27.35
N GLU A 64 -0.19 -15.75 28.64
CA GLU A 64 0.83 -16.09 29.63
C GLU A 64 1.68 -17.27 29.12
N GLY A 65 2.99 -17.06 29.00
CA GLY A 65 3.95 -18.08 28.59
C GLY A 65 4.46 -18.04 27.14
N LYS A 66 3.93 -17.19 26.24
CA LYS A 66 4.52 -17.01 24.89
C LYS A 66 5.39 -15.76 24.81
N LYS A 67 6.69 -15.96 24.53
CA LYS A 67 7.69 -14.88 24.41
C LYS A 67 7.53 -13.99 23.18
N VAL A 68 6.85 -14.43 22.13
CA VAL A 68 6.72 -13.70 20.85
C VAL A 68 5.28 -13.78 20.36
N TYR A 69 4.72 -12.70 19.81
CA TYR A 69 3.36 -12.69 19.22
C TYR A 69 3.27 -11.70 18.05
N PRO A 70 2.29 -11.86 17.13
CA PRO A 70 2.06 -10.91 16.05
C PRO A 70 1.39 -9.63 16.58
N ALA A 71 2.17 -8.55 16.71
CA ALA A 71 1.66 -7.20 16.88
C ALA A 71 1.30 -6.62 15.52
N ILE A 72 0.17 -5.92 15.45
CA ILE A 72 -0.36 -5.37 14.21
C ILE A 72 -0.52 -3.87 14.40
N ASN A 73 0.34 -3.11 13.73
CA ASN A 73 0.16 -1.70 13.51
C ASN A 73 -1.11 -1.53 12.65
N ARG A 74 -2.22 -1.24 13.32
CA ARG A 74 -3.53 -1.10 12.65
C ARG A 74 -3.49 0.03 11.63
N SER A 75 -2.73 1.10 11.87
CA SER A 75 -2.61 2.21 10.93
C SER A 75 -1.96 1.74 9.63
N ALA A 76 -0.80 1.06 9.70
CA ALA A 76 -0.09 0.53 8.54
C ALA A 76 -0.76 -0.69 7.88
N CYS A 77 -1.65 -1.40 8.57
CA CYS A 77 -2.27 -2.63 8.07
C CYS A 77 -3.32 -2.32 6.98
N ILE A 78 -3.13 -2.84 5.77
CA ILE A 78 -4.06 -2.58 4.64
C ILE A 78 -5.20 -3.59 4.54
N GLY A 79 -5.38 -4.47 5.53
CA GLY A 79 -6.52 -5.39 5.55
C GLY A 79 -6.50 -6.56 4.57
N CYS A 80 -5.46 -6.69 3.74
CA CYS A 80 -5.37 -7.68 2.65
C CYS A 80 -5.50 -9.16 3.06
N GLY A 81 -5.53 -9.48 4.36
CA GLY A 81 -5.69 -10.85 4.85
C GLY A 81 -4.53 -11.81 4.55
N ALA A 82 -3.45 -11.35 3.91
CA ALA A 82 -2.31 -12.19 3.58
C ALA A 82 -1.71 -12.90 4.81
N CYS A 83 -1.65 -12.18 5.93
CA CYS A 83 -1.20 -12.73 7.21
C CYS A 83 -2.16 -13.79 7.78
N VAL A 84 -3.47 -13.61 7.63
CA VAL A 84 -4.52 -14.56 8.01
C VAL A 84 -4.44 -15.82 7.17
N GLN A 85 -4.37 -15.67 5.85
CA GLN A 85 -4.28 -16.79 4.90
C GLN A 85 -2.97 -17.58 5.07
N SER A 86 -1.88 -16.89 5.40
CA SER A 86 -0.59 -17.53 5.63
C SER A 86 -0.45 -18.22 6.98
N CYS A 87 -1.40 -18.03 7.90
CA CYS A 87 -1.29 -18.58 9.24
C CYS A 87 -1.55 -20.09 9.25
N ARG A 88 -0.50 -20.88 9.51
CA ARG A 88 -0.56 -22.37 9.56
C ARG A 88 -1.57 -22.91 10.57
N GLU A 89 -1.67 -22.24 11.71
CA GLU A 89 -2.52 -22.69 12.83
C GLU A 89 -4.01 -22.46 12.58
N LYS A 90 -4.36 -21.60 11.60
CA LYS A 90 -5.73 -21.12 11.29
C LYS A 90 -6.45 -20.51 12.51
N GLY A 91 -7.23 -19.46 12.28
CA GLY A 91 -8.00 -18.82 13.37
C GLY A 91 -7.16 -18.09 14.45
N VAL A 92 -5.84 -17.96 14.30
CA VAL A 92 -5.01 -17.07 15.15
C VAL A 92 -5.26 -15.61 14.81
N LEU A 93 -5.25 -15.30 13.52
CA LEU A 93 -5.52 -13.99 12.97
C LEU A 93 -6.83 -14.07 12.19
N ALA A 94 -7.60 -12.98 12.20
CA ALA A 94 -8.70 -12.77 11.29
C ALA A 94 -8.68 -11.34 10.76
N VAL A 95 -9.30 -11.11 9.60
CA VAL A 95 -9.55 -9.73 9.16
C VAL A 95 -10.87 -9.29 9.80
N ILE A 96 -10.79 -8.39 10.77
CA ILE A 96 -11.93 -7.78 11.45
C ILE A 96 -11.91 -6.30 11.15
N ALA A 97 -13.04 -5.75 10.68
CA ALA A 97 -13.17 -4.35 10.26
C ALA A 97 -12.05 -3.90 9.29
N GLY A 98 -11.80 -4.72 8.27
CA GLY A 98 -10.77 -4.43 7.26
C GLY A 98 -9.33 -4.42 7.80
N LYS A 99 -9.07 -4.97 8.99
CA LYS A 99 -7.73 -5.05 9.60
C LYS A 99 -7.43 -6.46 10.06
N SER A 100 -6.20 -6.91 9.83
CA SER A 100 -5.75 -8.09 10.55
C SER A 100 -5.83 -7.82 12.04
N THR A 101 -6.44 -8.74 12.76
CA THR A 101 -6.65 -8.68 14.20
C THR A 101 -6.26 -10.04 14.76
N LEU A 102 -5.57 -10.03 15.89
CA LEU A 102 -5.24 -11.24 16.63
C LEU A 102 -6.50 -11.69 17.38
N VAL A 103 -7.08 -12.82 16.97
CA VAL A 103 -8.36 -13.33 17.49
C VAL A 103 -8.20 -14.58 18.34
N ASN A 104 -7.09 -15.31 18.17
CA ASN A 104 -6.73 -16.41 19.05
C ASN A 104 -5.22 -16.42 19.33
N PRO A 105 -4.75 -15.56 20.25
CA PRO A 105 -3.35 -15.49 20.66
C PRO A 105 -2.80 -16.84 21.16
N LEU A 106 -3.63 -17.61 21.87
CA LEU A 106 -3.27 -18.91 22.44
C LEU A 106 -3.04 -20.00 21.39
N ALA A 107 -3.65 -19.89 20.21
CA ALA A 107 -3.35 -20.76 19.07
C ALA A 107 -2.06 -20.37 18.33
N CYS A 108 -1.47 -19.19 18.56
CA CYS A 108 -0.31 -18.71 17.80
C CYS A 108 0.98 -19.50 18.09
N ARG A 109 1.46 -20.33 17.16
CA ARG A 109 2.76 -21.03 17.31
C ARG A 109 3.98 -20.23 16.80
N CYS A 110 3.78 -18.97 16.43
CA CYS A 110 4.84 -18.01 16.08
C CYS A 110 5.78 -18.45 14.94
N HIS A 111 5.22 -19.15 13.95
CA HIS A 111 5.94 -19.51 12.73
C HIS A 111 6.50 -18.32 11.94
N GLY A 112 5.94 -17.11 12.15
CA GLY A 112 6.33 -15.88 11.46
C GLY A 112 5.70 -15.66 10.09
N ASP A 113 4.91 -16.61 9.59
CA ASP A 113 4.27 -16.49 8.27
C ASP A 113 3.41 -15.24 8.13
N CYS A 114 2.72 -14.85 9.21
CA CYS A 114 1.89 -13.66 9.23
C CYS A 114 2.69 -12.36 9.04
N GLU A 115 3.85 -12.24 9.69
CA GLU A 115 4.74 -11.09 9.51
C GLU A 115 5.38 -11.13 8.11
N ARG A 116 5.83 -12.32 7.71
CA ARG A 116 6.45 -12.54 6.39
C ARG A 116 5.50 -12.19 5.25
N ASN A 117 4.22 -12.47 5.38
CA ASN A 117 3.25 -12.17 4.33
C ASN A 117 2.55 -10.82 4.52
N CYS A 118 2.96 -10.02 5.50
CA CYS A 118 2.46 -8.66 5.64
C CYS A 118 3.09 -7.73 4.58
N LEU A 119 2.31 -7.36 3.58
CA LEU A 119 2.72 -6.53 2.43
C LEU A 119 3.16 -5.12 2.80
N THR A 120 2.68 -4.60 3.93
CA THR A 120 3.01 -3.25 4.41
C THR A 120 3.97 -3.25 5.59
N GLY A 121 4.41 -4.43 6.04
CA GLY A 121 5.19 -4.56 7.27
C GLY A 121 4.42 -4.17 8.55
N ALA A 122 3.11 -4.00 8.45
CA ALA A 122 2.24 -3.61 9.54
C ALA A 122 2.11 -4.66 10.64
N LEU A 123 2.25 -5.94 10.29
CA LEU A 123 2.26 -7.02 11.26
C LEU A 123 3.72 -7.45 11.48
N LYS A 124 4.12 -7.39 12.74
CA LYS A 124 5.46 -7.74 13.22
C LYS A 124 5.35 -8.76 14.34
N LEU A 125 6.18 -9.79 14.31
CA LEU A 125 6.39 -10.58 15.51
C LEU A 125 7.22 -9.73 16.47
N VAL A 126 6.66 -9.48 17.64
CA VAL A 126 7.34 -8.74 18.70
C VAL A 126 7.51 -9.64 19.90
N GLU A 127 8.62 -9.46 20.60
CA GLU A 127 8.78 -10.06 21.91
C GLU A 127 7.77 -9.46 22.89
N TYR A 128 7.27 -10.29 23.79
CA TYR A 128 6.37 -9.90 24.85
C TYR A 128 6.96 -8.73 25.64
N GLY A 129 6.26 -7.59 25.64
CA GLY A 129 6.69 -6.35 26.29
C GLY A 129 7.45 -5.34 25.42
N LYS A 130 7.77 -5.62 24.15
CA LYS A 130 8.43 -4.66 23.24
C LYS A 130 7.43 -4.05 22.24
N LYS A 131 7.23 -2.73 22.30
CA LYS A 131 6.41 -1.95 21.36
C LYS A 131 7.18 -1.60 20.07
N LEU A 132 6.48 -1.49 18.94
CA LEU A 132 7.11 -1.16 17.66
C LEU A 132 7.39 0.35 17.59
N LYS A 133 8.67 0.74 17.53
CA LYS A 133 9.05 2.15 17.34
C LYS A 133 9.18 2.47 15.86
N VAL A 134 8.49 3.51 15.38
CA VAL A 134 8.62 4.03 14.02
C VAL A 134 8.93 5.52 14.05
N ARG A 135 9.79 5.98 13.13
CA ARG A 135 10.05 7.41 12.97
C ARG A 135 8.91 8.07 12.18
N VAL A 136 8.37 9.16 12.72
CA VAL A 136 7.31 9.98 12.11
C VAL A 136 7.56 11.45 12.41
N PRO A 137 7.10 12.39 11.58
CA PRO A 137 7.11 13.79 11.94
C PRO A 137 6.24 14.04 13.17
N ARG A 138 6.67 14.93 14.05
CA ARG A 138 5.92 15.35 15.22
C ARG A 138 4.69 16.11 14.77
N THR A 139 3.52 15.63 15.18
CA THR A 139 2.25 16.33 14.99
C THR A 139 1.42 16.28 16.26
N ASP A 140 0.55 17.26 16.45
CA ASP A 140 -0.52 17.22 17.45
C ASP A 140 -1.73 16.38 16.98
N GLU A 141 -2.79 16.38 17.77
CA GLU A 141 -4.07 15.71 17.49
C GLU A 141 -4.82 16.25 16.25
N ASN A 142 -4.50 17.47 15.82
CA ASN A 142 -5.05 18.13 14.65
C ASN A 142 -4.11 18.02 13.43
N TYR A 143 -3.06 17.19 13.53
CA TYR A 143 -2.05 16.99 12.51
C TYR A 143 -1.18 18.22 12.22
N GLN A 144 -1.20 19.23 13.10
CA GLN A 144 -0.30 20.38 13.01
C GLN A 144 1.10 19.98 13.51
N SER A 145 2.13 20.35 12.77
CA SER A 145 3.52 20.11 13.15
C SER A 145 3.96 20.98 14.32
N ASN A 146 5.21 20.84 14.77
CA ASN A 146 5.83 21.79 15.71
C ASN A 146 5.88 23.24 15.18
N ILE A 147 5.67 23.45 13.88
CA ILE A 147 5.55 24.77 13.26
C ILE A 147 4.07 25.11 13.05
N LYS A 148 3.58 26.11 13.78
CA LYS A 148 2.19 26.60 13.70
C LYS A 148 1.84 26.98 12.26
N GLY A 149 0.77 26.41 11.73
CA GLY A 149 0.30 26.65 10.36
C GLY A 149 0.81 25.67 9.31
N ILE A 150 1.74 24.78 9.66
CA ILE A 150 2.13 23.63 8.82
C ILE A 150 1.49 22.36 9.38
N TYR A 151 0.75 21.66 8.53
CA TYR A 151 0.07 20.39 8.85
C TYR A 151 0.69 19.26 8.06
N ILE A 152 0.75 18.05 8.63
CA ILE A 152 1.30 16.87 7.98
C ILE A 152 0.27 15.75 8.06
N VAL A 153 -0.19 15.26 6.91
CA VAL A 153 -1.31 14.32 6.80
C VAL A 153 -0.99 13.14 5.90
N GLY A 154 -1.78 12.08 6.03
CA GLY A 154 -1.62 10.88 5.21
C GLY A 154 -0.50 9.99 5.73
N SER A 155 0.12 9.19 4.85
CA SER A 155 0.93 8.06 5.31
C SER A 155 2.25 8.40 6.00
N LEU A 156 2.70 9.67 5.96
CA LEU A 156 3.83 10.12 6.77
C LEU A 156 3.54 10.09 8.27
N THR A 157 2.28 10.24 8.69
CA THR A 157 1.88 10.18 10.11
C THR A 157 1.70 8.74 10.62
N GLY A 158 1.99 7.74 9.77
CA GLY A 158 1.76 6.32 10.04
C GLY A 158 0.41 5.80 9.51
N ALA A 159 -0.41 6.63 8.85
CA ALA A 159 -1.66 6.20 8.24
C ALA A 159 -1.44 5.28 7.02
N GLY A 160 -1.85 4.02 7.11
CA GLY A 160 -1.72 3.05 6.03
C GLY A 160 -3.00 2.80 5.23
N LEU A 161 -4.13 3.42 5.60
CA LEU A 161 -5.37 3.37 4.81
C LEU A 161 -5.66 4.65 4.06
N ILE A 162 -6.25 4.48 2.88
CA ILE A 162 -6.80 5.56 2.06
C ILE A 162 -7.88 6.33 2.83
N LYS A 163 -8.81 5.64 3.51
CA LYS A 163 -9.86 6.27 4.34
C LYS A 163 -9.27 7.16 5.44
N GLU A 164 -8.25 6.66 6.13
CA GLU A 164 -7.57 7.41 7.18
C GLU A 164 -6.89 8.65 6.60
N ALA A 165 -6.14 8.49 5.50
CA ALA A 165 -5.53 9.62 4.81
C ALA A 165 -6.56 10.69 4.41
N ILE A 166 -7.70 10.30 3.85
CA ILE A 166 -8.80 11.22 3.50
C ILE A 166 -9.34 11.93 4.74
N ASN A 167 -9.57 11.20 5.84
CA ASN A 167 -10.04 11.78 7.10
C ASN A 167 -9.07 12.80 7.67
N GLN A 168 -7.76 12.51 7.65
CA GLN A 168 -6.72 13.42 8.12
C GLN A 168 -6.67 14.72 7.31
N GLY A 169 -6.75 14.62 5.97
CA GLY A 169 -6.82 15.80 5.10
C GLY A 169 -8.01 16.71 5.44
N ARG A 170 -9.18 16.11 5.69
CA ARG A 170 -10.39 16.85 6.11
C ARG A 170 -10.23 17.45 7.52
N ALA A 171 -9.67 16.69 8.46
CA ALA A 171 -9.47 17.13 9.84
C ALA A 171 -8.53 18.33 9.93
N ALA A 172 -7.42 18.33 9.17
CA ALA A 172 -6.50 19.47 9.11
C ALA A 172 -7.20 20.75 8.66
N VAL A 173 -8.04 20.68 7.61
CA VAL A 173 -8.80 21.84 7.12
C VAL A 173 -9.87 22.28 8.12
N ASN A 174 -10.56 21.35 8.76
CA ASN A 174 -11.51 21.69 9.82
C ASN A 174 -10.83 22.42 10.98
N HIS A 175 -9.61 22.02 11.36
CA HIS A 175 -8.83 22.71 12.37
C HIS A 175 -8.41 24.11 11.90
N ILE A 176 -7.98 24.27 10.64
CA ILE A 176 -7.74 25.60 10.06
C ILE A 176 -8.99 26.46 10.23
N MET A 177 -10.18 26.00 9.83
CA MET A 177 -11.41 26.79 9.92
C MET A 177 -11.84 27.19 11.35
N ARG A 178 -11.34 26.52 12.39
CA ARG A 178 -11.59 26.91 13.79
C ARG A 178 -10.72 28.07 14.26
N GLY A 179 -9.69 28.43 13.49
CA GLY A 179 -8.82 29.56 13.79
C GLY A 179 -9.55 30.91 13.68
N VAL A 180 -9.01 31.91 14.38
CA VAL A 180 -9.44 33.31 14.22
C VAL A 180 -8.64 33.92 13.07
N PHE A 181 -9.34 34.50 12.11
CA PHE A 181 -8.76 35.09 10.91
C PHE A 181 -9.14 36.57 10.78
N PRO A 182 -8.29 37.37 10.09
CA PRO A 182 -8.71 38.67 9.55
C PRO A 182 -9.92 38.53 8.62
N PRO A 183 -10.51 39.63 8.12
CA PRO A 183 -11.65 39.56 7.19
C PRO A 183 -11.39 38.72 5.94
N ALA A 184 -10.13 38.61 5.51
CA ALA A 184 -9.72 37.75 4.42
C ALA A 184 -9.41 36.33 4.92
N LEU A 185 -9.99 35.33 4.25
CA LEU A 185 -9.72 33.92 4.52
C LEU A 185 -8.26 33.56 4.19
N PRO A 186 -7.63 32.66 4.97
CA PRO A 186 -6.25 32.26 4.74
C PRO A 186 -6.11 31.46 3.43
N THR A 187 -5.07 31.76 2.66
CA THR A 187 -4.64 30.97 1.53
C THR A 187 -3.94 29.70 2.00
N VAL A 188 -4.44 28.55 1.59
CA VAL A 188 -3.91 27.24 1.96
C VAL A 188 -3.15 26.62 0.79
N MET A 189 -1.90 26.23 1.02
CA MET A 189 -1.13 25.46 0.06
C MET A 189 -1.13 23.97 0.43
N VAL A 190 -1.58 23.12 -0.48
CA VAL A 190 -1.59 21.66 -0.31
C VAL A 190 -0.50 21.05 -1.19
N ILE A 191 0.44 20.32 -0.57
CA ILE A 191 1.53 19.64 -1.28
C ILE A 191 1.27 18.13 -1.28
N GLY A 192 1.05 17.57 -2.47
CA GLY A 192 0.69 16.18 -2.72
C GLY A 192 -0.78 16.05 -3.09
N ALA A 193 -1.08 15.36 -4.19
CA ALA A 193 -2.42 15.07 -4.69
C ALA A 193 -2.78 13.57 -4.57
N GLY A 194 -2.26 12.93 -3.52
CA GLY A 194 -2.74 11.64 -3.02
C GLY A 194 -4.05 11.77 -2.23
N PRO A 195 -4.49 10.71 -1.55
CA PRO A 195 -5.79 10.73 -0.88
C PRO A 195 -5.99 11.79 0.19
N ALA A 196 -4.99 12.02 1.04
CA ALA A 196 -5.05 13.07 2.05
C ALA A 196 -5.07 14.47 1.42
N GLY A 197 -4.21 14.71 0.44
CA GLY A 197 -4.10 16.01 -0.21
C GLY A 197 -5.33 16.37 -1.02
N LEU A 198 -5.90 15.44 -1.79
CA LEU A 198 -7.16 15.70 -2.49
C LEU A 198 -8.30 16.01 -1.49
N SER A 199 -8.41 15.23 -0.41
CA SER A 199 -9.40 15.50 0.64
C SER A 199 -9.23 16.90 1.26
N ALA A 200 -7.99 17.31 1.52
CA ALA A 200 -7.69 18.65 2.01
C ALA A 200 -8.10 19.72 0.98
N THR A 201 -7.70 19.59 -0.29
CA THR A 201 -8.06 20.52 -1.37
C THR A 201 -9.57 20.68 -1.52
N LEU A 202 -10.31 19.57 -1.50
CA LEU A 202 -11.77 19.59 -1.60
C LEU A 202 -12.42 20.18 -0.34
N SER A 203 -11.89 19.89 0.84
CA SER A 203 -12.35 20.51 2.09
C SER A 203 -12.14 22.04 2.06
N CYS A 204 -10.97 22.52 1.62
CA CYS A 204 -10.70 23.96 1.49
C CYS A 204 -11.75 24.63 0.59
N ARG A 205 -12.02 24.04 -0.58
CA ARG A 205 -13.04 24.53 -1.51
C ARG A 205 -14.44 24.52 -0.91
N LYS A 206 -14.79 23.48 -0.14
CA LYS A 206 -16.10 23.39 0.54
C LYS A 206 -16.33 24.56 1.50
N PHE A 207 -15.27 25.04 2.15
CA PHE A 207 -15.30 26.18 3.06
C PHE A 207 -14.98 27.52 2.40
N GLY A 208 -14.75 27.56 1.08
CA GLY A 208 -14.41 28.79 0.37
C GLY A 208 -12.98 29.32 0.62
N LEU A 209 -12.09 28.50 1.19
CA LEU A 209 -10.69 28.88 1.40
C LEU A 209 -9.95 28.96 0.04
N PRO A 210 -9.19 30.04 -0.23
CA PRO A 210 -8.27 30.09 -1.36
C PRO A 210 -7.26 28.94 -1.25
N VAL A 211 -7.16 28.09 -2.27
CA VAL A 211 -6.33 26.89 -2.22
C VAL A 211 -5.49 26.69 -3.48
N LEU A 212 -4.22 26.40 -3.30
CA LEU A 212 -3.27 25.96 -4.33
C LEU A 212 -2.84 24.54 -4.02
N CYS A 213 -2.98 23.61 -4.97
CA CYS A 213 -2.56 22.23 -4.82
C CYS A 213 -1.47 21.88 -5.82
N PHE A 214 -0.33 21.38 -5.31
CA PHE A 214 0.83 20.99 -6.10
C PHE A 214 1.12 19.50 -5.93
N GLU A 215 1.47 18.81 -7.01
CA GLU A 215 1.87 17.39 -7.02
C GLU A 215 3.16 17.23 -7.82
N LYS A 216 4.13 16.49 -7.28
CA LYS A 216 5.42 16.30 -7.93
C LYS A 216 5.34 15.44 -9.19
N ASP A 217 4.40 14.49 -9.22
CA ASP A 217 4.17 13.57 -10.32
C ASP A 217 2.75 13.75 -10.89
N LEU A 218 2.03 12.65 -11.12
CA LEU A 218 0.61 12.62 -11.47
C LEU A 218 -0.28 12.56 -10.22
N THR A 219 -1.53 12.98 -10.34
CA THR A 219 -2.53 12.80 -9.27
C THR A 219 -2.66 11.33 -8.88
N ALA A 220 -2.88 11.05 -7.59
CA ALA A 220 -2.95 9.69 -7.06
C ALA A 220 -1.73 8.80 -7.41
N ASN A 221 -0.52 9.36 -7.59
CA ASN A 221 0.65 8.61 -8.06
C ASN A 221 0.93 7.32 -7.28
N THR A 222 0.74 7.34 -5.95
CA THR A 222 0.91 6.13 -5.12
C THR A 222 -0.06 5.01 -5.51
N ILE A 223 -1.31 5.35 -5.86
CA ILE A 223 -2.32 4.38 -6.30
C ILE A 223 -1.99 3.91 -7.71
N ARG A 224 -1.56 4.81 -8.61
CA ARG A 224 -1.11 4.46 -9.98
C ARG A 224 0.03 3.44 -9.97
N ASN A 225 0.92 3.54 -8.99
CA ASN A 225 2.03 2.62 -8.79
C ASN A 225 1.69 1.34 -8.01
N PHE A 226 0.42 1.04 -7.76
CA PHE A 226 0.02 -0.29 -7.30
C PHE A 226 0.07 -1.30 -8.46
N PRO A 227 0.29 -2.60 -8.20
CA PRO A 227 0.12 -3.64 -9.23
C PRO A 227 -1.32 -3.69 -9.79
N LYS A 228 -1.53 -3.99 -11.09
CA LYS A 228 -2.88 -4.03 -11.73
C LYS A 228 -3.89 -4.88 -10.95
N LYS A 229 -3.47 -6.07 -10.51
CA LYS A 229 -4.34 -7.05 -9.82
C LYS A 229 -4.52 -6.79 -8.32
N LYS A 230 -4.11 -5.61 -7.82
CA LYS A 230 -4.26 -5.30 -6.40
C LYS A 230 -5.73 -5.01 -6.07
N ILE A 231 -6.32 -5.88 -5.25
CA ILE A 231 -7.64 -5.65 -4.66
C ILE A 231 -7.49 -4.62 -3.53
N LEU A 232 -8.25 -3.54 -3.61
CA LEU A 232 -8.28 -2.50 -2.60
C LEU A 232 -9.50 -2.71 -1.71
N MET A 233 -9.25 -3.16 -0.48
CA MET A 233 -10.29 -3.25 0.52
C MET A 233 -10.45 -1.88 1.16
N ALA A 234 -11.57 -1.21 0.88
CA ALA A 234 -11.89 0.06 1.51
C ALA A 234 -13.40 0.14 1.78
N GLU A 235 -13.71 0.46 3.03
CA GLU A 235 -15.03 0.92 3.45
C GLU A 235 -15.36 2.25 2.74
N PRO A 236 -16.65 2.58 2.55
CA PRO A 236 -17.04 3.85 1.97
C PRO A 236 -16.45 4.99 2.79
N VAL A 237 -15.94 5.98 2.07
CA VAL A 237 -15.42 7.21 2.64
C VAL A 237 -16.10 8.39 1.99
N GLU A 238 -16.50 9.35 2.79
CA GLU A 238 -17.14 10.55 2.28
C GLU A 238 -16.08 11.52 1.76
N MET A 239 -16.14 11.83 0.46
CA MET A 239 -15.29 12.84 -0.16
C MET A 239 -15.97 14.21 -0.04
N PRO A 240 -15.26 15.25 0.44
CA PRO A 240 -15.80 16.60 0.46
C PRO A 240 -16.25 17.03 -0.94
N ILE A 241 -17.37 17.76 -1.03
CA ILE A 241 -18.00 18.24 -2.29
C ILE A 241 -18.64 17.12 -3.14
N VAL A 242 -18.04 15.94 -3.24
CA VAL A 242 -18.46 14.90 -4.20
C VAL A 242 -19.39 13.84 -3.60
N GLY A 243 -19.35 13.61 -2.29
CA GLY A 243 -20.17 12.60 -1.61
C GLY A 243 -19.46 11.26 -1.42
N PRO A 244 -20.18 10.15 -1.19
CA PRO A 244 -19.57 8.87 -0.83
C PRO A 244 -18.74 8.29 -1.97
N LEU A 245 -17.45 8.05 -1.70
CA LEU A 245 -16.56 7.25 -2.52
C LEU A 245 -16.59 5.81 -2.00
N TRP A 246 -17.27 4.94 -2.75
CA TRP A 246 -17.26 3.50 -2.52
C TRP A 246 -16.16 2.85 -3.36
N VAL A 247 -15.24 2.15 -2.68
CA VAL A 247 -14.08 1.48 -3.30
C VAL A 247 -14.14 -0.03 -3.07
N GLY A 248 -15.29 -0.57 -2.65
CA GLY A 248 -15.42 -1.98 -2.24
C GLY A 248 -14.92 -2.94 -3.31
N ASP A 249 -13.97 -3.80 -2.91
CA ASP A 249 -13.23 -4.75 -3.75
C ASP A 249 -12.84 -4.22 -5.14
N ALA A 250 -12.53 -2.92 -5.23
CA ALA A 250 -12.18 -2.28 -6.49
C ALA A 250 -10.76 -2.66 -6.89
N SER A 251 -10.55 -2.86 -8.19
CA SER A 251 -9.20 -2.88 -8.76
C SER A 251 -8.58 -1.50 -8.69
N ARG A 252 -7.26 -1.43 -8.85
CA ARG A 252 -6.54 -0.17 -8.97
C ARG A 252 -7.16 0.76 -10.03
N GLU A 253 -7.53 0.21 -11.18
CA GLU A 253 -8.10 0.95 -12.32
C GLU A 253 -9.43 1.60 -11.95
N LYS A 254 -10.36 0.83 -11.36
CA LYS A 254 -11.65 1.35 -10.90
C LYS A 254 -11.49 2.46 -9.86
N LEU A 255 -10.50 2.35 -8.98
CA LEU A 255 -10.22 3.43 -8.03
C LEU A 255 -9.69 4.68 -8.75
N LEU A 256 -8.80 4.53 -9.73
CA LEU A 256 -8.28 5.66 -10.50
C LEU A 256 -9.38 6.34 -11.32
N GLU A 257 -10.27 5.58 -11.95
CA GLU A 257 -11.45 6.11 -12.65
C GLU A 257 -12.34 6.92 -11.71
N ALA A 258 -12.63 6.39 -10.52
CA ALA A 258 -13.38 7.12 -9.50
C ALA A 258 -12.65 8.38 -9.04
N TRP A 259 -11.32 8.32 -8.92
CA TRP A 259 -10.46 9.45 -8.56
C TRP A 259 -10.50 10.56 -9.62
N GLU A 260 -10.37 10.20 -10.89
CA GLU A 260 -10.45 11.11 -12.02
C GLU A 260 -11.85 11.73 -12.11
N GLY A 261 -12.90 10.94 -11.88
CA GLY A 261 -14.27 11.43 -11.77
C GLY A 261 -14.45 12.48 -10.65
N ILE A 262 -13.80 12.29 -9.49
CA ILE A 262 -13.81 13.29 -8.41
C ILE A 262 -13.12 14.58 -8.84
N LEU A 263 -11.95 14.50 -9.49
CA LEU A 263 -11.22 15.67 -9.96
C LEU A 263 -12.04 16.49 -10.96
N ILE A 264 -12.70 15.82 -11.92
CA ILE A 264 -13.56 16.45 -12.91
C ILE A 264 -14.77 17.12 -12.25
N LYS A 265 -15.51 16.38 -11.40
CA LYS A 265 -16.72 16.90 -10.73
C LYS A 265 -16.42 18.08 -9.81
N SER A 266 -15.30 18.01 -9.09
CA SER A 266 -14.90 19.06 -8.14
C SER A 266 -14.27 20.29 -8.80
N ARG A 267 -13.86 20.18 -10.08
CA ARG A 267 -13.05 21.19 -10.78
C ARG A 267 -11.82 21.61 -9.95
N ALA A 268 -11.21 20.66 -9.24
CA ALA A 268 -10.04 20.91 -8.41
C ALA A 268 -8.84 21.26 -9.31
N CYS A 269 -8.32 22.49 -9.16
CA CYS A 269 -7.12 22.92 -9.85
C CYS A 269 -5.89 22.35 -9.13
N ILE A 270 -5.24 21.36 -9.75
CA ILE A 270 -4.02 20.72 -9.23
C ILE A 270 -2.92 20.92 -10.26
N THR A 271 -1.79 21.48 -9.83
CA THR A 271 -0.59 21.63 -10.67
C THR A 271 0.31 20.43 -10.48
N THR A 272 0.44 19.58 -11.50
CA THR A 272 1.33 18.42 -11.53
C THR A 272 2.75 18.81 -11.96
N ALA A 273 3.71 17.87 -11.88
CA ALA A 273 5.14 18.12 -12.17
C ALA A 273 5.74 19.27 -11.32
N ALA A 274 5.22 19.44 -10.11
CA ALA A 274 5.49 20.56 -9.22
C ALA A 274 6.05 20.03 -7.89
N ARG A 275 7.37 20.07 -7.74
CA ARG A 275 8.08 19.46 -6.61
C ARG A 275 8.35 20.49 -5.52
N LEU A 276 7.99 20.15 -4.28
CA LEU A 276 8.38 20.94 -3.10
C LEU A 276 9.89 20.86 -2.86
N GLU A 277 10.50 22.03 -2.70
CA GLU A 277 11.94 22.18 -2.44
C GLU A 277 12.20 22.83 -1.07
N LYS A 278 11.42 23.86 -0.71
CA LYS A 278 11.67 24.63 0.51
C LYS A 278 10.40 25.30 1.03
N ILE A 279 10.31 25.44 2.36
CA ILE A 279 9.31 26.26 3.04
C ILE A 279 10.04 27.19 3.99
N GLU A 280 9.75 28.47 3.91
CA GLU A 280 10.30 29.50 4.79
C GLU A 280 9.18 30.26 5.47
N ASN A 281 9.31 30.50 6.78
CA ASN A 281 8.40 31.37 7.51
C ASN A 281 8.86 32.82 7.37
N LYS A 282 7.99 33.70 6.88
CA LYS A 282 8.22 35.14 6.69
C LYS A 282 7.05 35.89 7.32
N ASP A 283 7.28 36.46 8.50
CA ASP A 283 6.39 37.41 9.17
C ASP A 283 4.92 36.97 9.26
N GLY A 284 4.68 35.69 9.60
CA GLY A 284 3.32 35.14 9.77
C GLY A 284 2.73 34.48 8.53
N HIS A 285 3.43 34.53 7.38
CA HIS A 285 3.12 33.81 6.16
C HIS A 285 4.25 32.82 5.80
N PHE A 286 3.98 31.93 4.85
CA PHE A 286 4.94 30.98 4.32
C PHE A 286 5.29 31.31 2.87
N LEU A 287 6.59 31.37 2.61
CA LEU A 287 7.15 31.39 1.26
C LEU A 287 7.56 29.95 0.89
N VAL A 288 6.86 29.38 -0.08
CA VAL A 288 7.05 27.99 -0.52
C VAL A 288 7.70 27.97 -1.89
N THR A 289 8.82 27.26 -2.01
CA THR A 289 9.53 27.06 -3.28
C THR A 289 9.12 25.73 -3.90
N ILE A 290 8.51 25.79 -5.09
CA ILE A 290 8.04 24.66 -5.87
C ILE A 290 8.69 24.71 -7.26
N SER A 291 9.50 23.72 -7.61
CA SER A 291 10.20 23.63 -8.91
C SER A 291 10.88 24.95 -9.31
N GLY A 292 11.64 25.56 -8.40
CA GLY A 292 12.32 26.85 -8.62
C GLY A 292 11.43 28.11 -8.59
N LYS A 293 10.12 28.00 -8.42
CA LYS A 293 9.19 29.15 -8.31
C LYS A 293 8.72 29.35 -6.88
N GLN A 294 8.58 30.59 -6.45
CA GLN A 294 8.15 30.95 -5.10
C GLN A 294 6.68 31.34 -5.06
N PHE A 295 5.98 30.88 -4.03
CA PHE A 295 4.57 31.15 -3.78
C PHE A 295 4.35 31.52 -2.32
N ALA A 296 3.51 32.52 -2.05
CA ALA A 296 3.13 32.90 -0.69
C ALA A 296 1.81 32.22 -0.28
N CYS A 297 1.71 31.80 0.98
CA CYS A 297 0.47 31.27 1.57
C CYS A 297 0.45 31.45 3.09
N ASP A 298 -0.71 31.27 3.72
CA ASP A 298 -0.89 31.43 5.17
C ASP A 298 -0.77 30.12 5.94
N LYS A 299 -1.07 29.00 5.27
CA LYS A 299 -1.09 27.65 5.83
C LYS A 299 -0.56 26.66 4.80
N VAL A 300 0.18 25.66 5.25
CA VAL A 300 0.69 24.57 4.41
C VAL A 300 0.17 23.23 4.91
N ILE A 301 -0.32 22.39 4.01
CA ILE A 301 -0.70 21.00 4.28
C ILE A 301 0.22 20.09 3.47
N LEU A 302 1.10 19.36 4.17
CA LEU A 302 2.04 18.40 3.61
C LEU A 302 1.40 17.01 3.56
N ALA A 303 0.99 16.58 2.37
CA ALA A 303 0.40 15.28 2.06
C ALA A 303 1.34 14.42 1.18
N LEU A 304 2.64 14.42 1.50
CA LEU A 304 3.72 13.87 0.66
C LEU A 304 3.73 12.34 0.57
N GLY A 305 3.12 11.66 1.54
CA GLY A 305 3.10 10.20 1.64
C GLY A 305 4.46 9.56 2.01
N SER A 306 4.40 8.29 2.40
CA SER A 306 5.55 7.51 2.87
C SER A 306 6.28 6.71 1.80
N ARG A 307 5.81 6.70 0.54
CA ARG A 307 6.48 5.96 -0.55
C ARG A 307 7.73 6.65 -1.09
N GLY A 308 8.06 7.85 -0.59
CA GLY A 308 9.34 8.50 -0.82
C GLY A 308 9.66 8.76 -2.29
N VAL A 309 10.84 9.32 -2.51
CA VAL A 309 11.53 9.24 -3.81
C VAL A 309 12.28 7.90 -3.79
N PRO A 310 12.20 7.06 -4.84
CA PRO A 310 13.04 5.87 -4.92
C PRO A 310 14.50 6.24 -4.69
N ARG A 311 15.22 5.48 -3.87
CA ARG A 311 16.64 5.74 -3.63
C ARG A 311 17.40 5.52 -4.93
N LYS A 312 18.12 6.56 -5.36
CA LYS A 312 19.00 6.54 -6.53
C LYS A 312 20.33 5.85 -6.20
N LEU A 313 20.94 5.22 -7.20
CA LEU A 313 22.27 4.62 -7.13
C LEU A 313 23.38 5.65 -7.39
N GLY A 314 23.08 6.73 -8.11
CA GLY A 314 24.03 7.78 -8.49
C GLY A 314 25.01 7.33 -9.56
N ILE A 315 24.59 6.43 -10.46
CA ILE A 315 25.45 5.84 -11.51
C ILE A 315 25.05 6.33 -12.90
N SER A 316 26.00 6.28 -13.84
CA SER A 316 25.74 6.67 -15.23
C SER A 316 24.64 5.82 -15.85
N GLY A 317 23.74 6.46 -16.60
CA GLY A 317 22.61 5.84 -17.30
C GLY A 317 21.45 5.35 -16.41
N GLU A 318 21.47 5.67 -15.12
CA GLU A 318 20.37 5.37 -14.18
C GLU A 318 19.02 6.00 -14.57
N ASP A 319 19.03 7.13 -15.30
CA ASP A 319 17.81 7.78 -15.78
C ASP A 319 17.36 7.30 -17.18
N GLY A 320 17.93 6.19 -17.66
CA GLY A 320 17.59 5.57 -18.94
C GLY A 320 16.16 4.99 -18.99
N PRO A 321 15.55 4.87 -20.19
CA PRO A 321 14.18 4.39 -20.36
C PRO A 321 14.00 2.91 -20.01
N ASN A 322 15.09 2.16 -19.87
CA ASN A 322 15.11 0.76 -19.46
C ASN A 322 15.30 0.58 -17.94
N VAL A 323 15.25 1.66 -17.15
CA VAL A 323 15.44 1.63 -15.69
C VAL A 323 14.12 1.87 -14.96
N PHE A 324 13.80 0.96 -14.04
CA PHE A 324 12.53 0.94 -13.30
C PHE A 324 12.79 0.89 -11.79
N TYR A 325 12.00 1.60 -11.00
CA TYR A 325 12.10 1.59 -9.52
C TYR A 325 10.97 0.81 -8.84
N ASN A 326 10.11 0.21 -9.65
CA ASN A 326 9.02 -0.66 -9.23
C ASN A 326 8.74 -1.68 -10.33
N LEU A 327 8.26 -2.85 -9.94
CA LEU A 327 7.70 -3.82 -10.88
C LEU A 327 6.18 -3.70 -10.82
N LEU A 328 5.57 -3.18 -11.88
CA LEU A 328 4.12 -3.11 -12.03
C LEU A 328 3.59 -4.45 -12.56
N GLU A 329 4.06 -4.85 -13.75
CA GLU A 329 3.64 -6.07 -14.45
C GLU A 329 4.89 -6.85 -14.89
N ALA A 330 4.95 -8.13 -14.51
CA ALA A 330 6.12 -8.97 -14.79
C ALA A 330 6.07 -9.64 -16.17
N ASP A 331 4.86 -9.81 -16.71
CA ASP A 331 4.57 -10.40 -18.02
C ASP A 331 4.98 -9.50 -19.19
N GLU A 332 4.99 -8.17 -19.00
CA GLU A 332 5.48 -7.20 -20.00
C GLU A 332 6.97 -7.38 -20.33
N PHE A 333 7.72 -8.08 -19.48
CA PHE A 333 9.15 -8.35 -19.65
C PHE A 333 9.43 -9.79 -20.09
N SER A 334 8.40 -10.58 -20.43
CA SER A 334 8.57 -11.98 -20.83
C SER A 334 9.61 -12.15 -21.95
N GLY A 335 10.58 -13.05 -21.74
CA GLY A 335 11.69 -13.30 -22.67
C GLY A 335 12.88 -12.34 -22.54
N ASN A 336 12.77 -11.25 -21.78
CA ASN A 336 13.86 -10.28 -21.62
C ASN A 336 14.95 -10.77 -20.67
N THR A 337 16.16 -10.22 -20.86
CA THR A 337 17.28 -10.30 -19.90
C THR A 337 17.19 -9.13 -18.94
N VAL A 338 16.95 -9.41 -17.67
CA VAL A 338 16.59 -8.39 -16.68
C VAL A 338 17.51 -8.45 -15.48
N THR A 339 17.94 -7.27 -15.01
CA THR A 339 18.73 -7.15 -13.79
C THR A 339 17.92 -6.51 -12.66
N VAL A 340 17.89 -7.14 -11.48
CA VAL A 340 17.25 -6.60 -10.28
C VAL A 340 18.33 -6.24 -9.25
N ILE A 341 18.40 -4.96 -8.87
CA ILE A 341 19.37 -4.45 -7.91
C ILE A 341 18.68 -4.29 -6.55
N GLY A 342 19.14 -5.04 -5.55
CA GLY A 342 18.62 -4.95 -4.19
C GLY A 342 18.58 -6.27 -3.42
N ALA A 343 18.46 -6.16 -2.10
CA ALA A 343 18.49 -7.30 -1.17
C ALA A 343 17.24 -7.40 -0.28
N GLY A 344 16.28 -6.49 -0.45
CA GLY A 344 15.04 -6.48 0.32
C GLY A 344 13.97 -7.39 -0.29
N ASP A 345 12.90 -7.64 0.45
CA ASP A 345 11.78 -8.46 -0.02
C ASP A 345 11.20 -7.97 -1.34
N SER A 346 11.09 -6.66 -1.55
CA SER A 346 10.59 -6.11 -2.83
C SER A 346 11.48 -6.46 -4.02
N ALA A 347 12.81 -6.52 -3.84
CA ALA A 347 13.74 -6.94 -4.88
C ALA A 347 13.59 -8.45 -5.16
N ILE A 348 13.50 -9.26 -4.11
CA ILE A 348 13.34 -10.72 -4.23
C ILE A 348 12.00 -11.07 -4.91
N GLU A 349 10.91 -10.42 -4.51
CA GLU A 349 9.59 -10.65 -5.08
C GLU A 349 9.55 -10.25 -6.55
N ALA A 350 10.18 -9.12 -6.92
CA ALA A 350 10.32 -8.72 -8.31
C ALA A 350 11.11 -9.74 -9.14
N ALA A 351 12.27 -10.17 -8.64
CA ALA A 351 13.11 -11.16 -9.32
C ALA A 351 12.39 -12.50 -9.54
N LEU A 352 11.68 -13.00 -8.51
CA LEU A 352 10.89 -14.21 -8.61
C LEU A 352 9.69 -14.05 -9.56
N ALA A 353 9.04 -12.89 -9.58
CA ALA A 353 7.93 -12.63 -10.48
C ALA A 353 8.40 -12.59 -11.95
N LEU A 354 9.49 -11.88 -12.24
CA LEU A 354 10.09 -11.80 -13.58
C LEU A 354 10.53 -13.19 -14.05
N GLN A 355 11.21 -13.97 -13.18
CA GLN A 355 11.64 -15.32 -13.50
C GLN A 355 10.47 -16.26 -13.83
N ARG A 356 9.35 -16.18 -13.07
CA ARG A 356 8.14 -16.97 -13.37
C ARG A 356 7.48 -16.59 -14.69
N ASN A 357 7.71 -15.38 -15.19
CA ASN A 357 7.21 -14.91 -16.48
C ASN A 357 8.23 -15.08 -17.61
N GLY A 358 9.25 -15.94 -17.43
CA GLY A 358 10.18 -16.31 -18.50
C GLY A 358 11.33 -15.34 -18.74
N CYS A 359 11.59 -14.39 -17.83
CA CYS A 359 12.76 -13.53 -17.91
C CYS A 359 14.04 -14.27 -17.53
N GLN A 360 15.17 -13.92 -18.15
CA GLN A 360 16.50 -14.28 -17.66
C GLN A 360 16.94 -13.28 -16.59
N VAL A 361 16.80 -13.66 -15.32
CA VAL A 361 16.98 -12.72 -14.20
C VAL A 361 18.38 -12.81 -13.61
N THR A 362 19.05 -11.66 -13.51
CA THR A 362 20.26 -11.45 -12.69
C THR A 362 19.92 -10.59 -11.49
N MET A 363 20.31 -10.99 -10.28
CA MET A 363 20.22 -10.16 -9.08
C MET A 363 21.60 -9.63 -8.68
N LEU A 364 21.65 -8.33 -8.41
CA LEU A 364 22.82 -7.63 -7.92
C LEU A 364 22.59 -7.24 -6.45
N VAL A 365 23.35 -7.86 -5.55
CA VAL A 365 23.26 -7.69 -4.10
C VAL A 365 24.56 -7.09 -3.57
N ARG A 366 24.46 -5.93 -2.90
CA ARG A 366 25.65 -5.23 -2.36
C ARG A 366 26.37 -5.99 -1.25
N GLY A 367 25.63 -6.70 -0.39
CA GLY A 367 26.20 -7.49 0.70
C GLY A 367 26.46 -8.93 0.33
N HIS A 368 26.82 -9.73 1.33
CA HIS A 368 27.04 -11.17 1.22
C HIS A 368 25.75 -12.02 1.33
N GLY A 369 24.58 -11.37 1.40
CA GLY A 369 23.32 -12.06 1.66
C GLY A 369 22.11 -11.12 1.72
N PHE A 370 21.01 -11.64 2.27
CA PHE A 370 19.72 -10.96 2.35
C PHE A 370 19.30 -10.69 3.81
N PRO A 371 19.98 -9.80 4.54
CA PRO A 371 19.82 -9.65 5.99
C PRO A 371 18.43 -9.17 6.41
N LYS A 372 17.72 -8.47 5.51
CA LYS A 372 16.38 -7.91 5.76
C LYS A 372 15.27 -8.74 5.11
N ALA A 373 15.61 -9.81 4.39
CA ALA A 373 14.61 -10.62 3.70
C ALA A 373 13.90 -11.53 4.68
N LYS A 374 12.60 -11.66 4.46
CA LYS A 374 11.75 -12.60 5.18
C LYS A 374 12.13 -14.03 4.81
N THR A 375 12.11 -14.94 5.78
CA THR A 375 12.53 -16.35 5.61
C THR A 375 11.94 -17.01 4.36
N ARG A 376 10.65 -16.80 4.07
CA ARG A 376 9.97 -17.34 2.88
C ARG A 376 10.59 -16.84 1.58
N ASN A 377 10.90 -15.55 1.50
CA ASN A 377 11.51 -14.96 0.31
C ASN A 377 12.96 -15.40 0.20
N LEU A 378 13.68 -15.54 1.32
CA LEU A 378 15.01 -16.13 1.38
C LEU A 378 15.02 -17.58 0.87
N GLU A 379 14.11 -18.44 1.35
CA GLU A 379 13.98 -19.82 0.88
C GLU A 379 13.72 -19.88 -0.62
N ARG A 380 12.78 -19.06 -1.11
CA ARG A 380 12.41 -19.02 -2.53
C ARG A 380 13.55 -18.52 -3.42
N ILE A 381 14.25 -17.47 -3.02
CA ILE A 381 15.35 -16.94 -3.81
C ILE A 381 16.55 -17.87 -3.80
N THR A 382 16.83 -18.54 -2.68
CA THR A 382 17.86 -19.57 -2.59
C THR A 382 17.53 -20.78 -3.46
N GLN A 383 16.28 -21.25 -3.44
CA GLN A 383 15.83 -22.34 -4.32
C GLN A 383 15.91 -21.95 -5.80
N ALA A 384 15.46 -20.75 -6.15
CA ALA A 384 15.53 -20.24 -7.52
C ALA A 384 16.99 -20.05 -8.00
N GLY A 385 17.88 -19.62 -7.10
CA GLY A 385 19.31 -19.53 -7.35
C GLY A 385 19.96 -20.90 -7.56
N ALA A 386 19.67 -21.86 -6.68
CA ALA A 386 20.20 -23.22 -6.76
C ALA A 386 19.71 -23.97 -8.01
N ALA A 387 18.47 -23.75 -8.43
CA ALA A 387 17.91 -24.29 -9.67
C ALA A 387 18.45 -23.61 -10.94
N GLY A 388 19.31 -22.60 -10.82
CA GLY A 388 19.81 -21.81 -11.95
C GLY A 388 18.78 -20.87 -12.58
N GLY A 389 17.60 -20.74 -11.97
CA GLY A 389 16.52 -19.87 -12.46
C GLY A 389 16.79 -18.38 -12.26
N ILE A 390 17.59 -18.01 -11.26
CA ILE A 390 18.02 -16.63 -11.01
C ILE A 390 19.52 -16.61 -10.73
N ARG A 391 20.30 -15.80 -11.46
CA ARG A 391 21.74 -15.64 -11.21
C ARG A 391 21.96 -14.55 -10.19
N ILE A 392 22.55 -14.86 -9.04
CA ILE A 392 22.73 -13.89 -7.93
C ILE A 392 24.21 -13.56 -7.80
N HIS A 393 24.56 -12.26 -7.86
CA HIS A 393 25.89 -11.74 -7.56
C HIS A 393 25.85 -11.04 -6.21
N PHE A 394 26.63 -11.55 -5.26
CA PHE A 394 26.87 -10.91 -3.97
C PHE A 394 28.11 -10.02 -4.02
N ASN A 395 28.27 -9.18 -2.98
CA ASN A 395 29.38 -8.23 -2.87
C ASN A 395 29.56 -7.41 -4.15
N CYS A 396 28.44 -6.99 -4.74
CA CYS A 396 28.45 -6.34 -6.03
C CYS A 396 28.16 -4.84 -5.92
N GLN A 397 28.72 -4.08 -6.85
CA GLN A 397 28.47 -2.66 -7.01
C GLN A 397 28.17 -2.37 -8.49
N PRO A 398 26.93 -1.99 -8.82
CA PRO A 398 26.61 -1.46 -10.15
C PRO A 398 27.45 -0.21 -10.46
N LEU A 399 27.92 -0.07 -11.69
CA LEU A 399 28.79 1.01 -12.14
C LEU A 399 28.13 1.89 -13.20
N GLU A 400 27.48 1.26 -14.17
CA GLU A 400 26.86 1.93 -15.31
C GLU A 400 25.72 1.08 -15.87
N ILE A 401 24.66 1.74 -16.32
CA ILE A 401 23.56 1.15 -17.06
C ILE A 401 23.58 1.74 -18.47
N GLY A 402 23.74 0.89 -19.48
CA GLY A 402 23.59 1.28 -20.88
C GLY A 402 22.19 0.98 -21.41
N ALA A 403 21.96 1.29 -22.69
CA ALA A 403 20.69 1.00 -23.36
C ALA A 403 20.39 -0.51 -23.43
N ASP A 404 21.42 -1.34 -23.59
CA ASP A 404 21.34 -2.80 -23.78
C ASP A 404 22.31 -3.59 -22.89
N PHE A 405 22.95 -2.93 -21.91
CA PHE A 405 23.91 -3.57 -21.00
C PHE A 405 23.85 -3.03 -19.58
N ILE A 406 24.39 -3.81 -18.64
CA ILE A 406 24.74 -3.34 -17.30
C ILE A 406 26.20 -3.69 -16.98
N ALA A 407 26.93 -2.73 -16.43
CA ALA A 407 28.28 -2.92 -15.91
C ALA A 407 28.26 -2.89 -14.37
N PHE A 408 28.95 -3.82 -13.74
CA PHE A 408 29.03 -3.94 -12.29
C PHE A 408 30.34 -4.60 -11.85
N HIS A 409 30.84 -4.24 -10.67
CA HIS A 409 31.85 -5.03 -9.99
C HIS A 409 31.19 -6.13 -9.16
N ALA A 410 31.73 -7.34 -9.15
CA ALA A 410 31.38 -8.38 -8.19
C ALA A 410 32.64 -9.15 -7.79
N ASN A 411 32.84 -9.37 -6.50
CA ASN A 411 34.02 -10.07 -5.97
C ASN A 411 35.38 -9.54 -6.47
N GLY A 412 35.49 -8.23 -6.73
CA GLY A 412 36.71 -7.59 -7.24
C GLY A 412 36.90 -7.64 -8.75
N GLU A 413 36.05 -8.34 -9.50
CA GLU A 413 36.10 -8.40 -10.96
C GLU A 413 35.08 -7.44 -11.58
N ALA A 414 35.41 -6.86 -12.74
CA ALA A 414 34.48 -6.05 -13.53
C ALA A 414 33.70 -6.96 -14.48
N HIS A 415 32.38 -6.83 -14.47
CA HIS A 415 31.49 -7.54 -15.40
C HIS A 415 30.71 -6.53 -16.24
N ARG A 416 30.50 -6.88 -17.51
CA ARG A 416 29.56 -6.20 -18.41
C ARG A 416 28.68 -7.25 -19.06
N LYS A 417 27.36 -7.12 -18.93
CA LYS A 417 26.40 -8.11 -19.42
C LYS A 417 25.29 -7.44 -20.20
N LYS A 418 24.79 -8.14 -21.22
CA LYS A 418 23.55 -7.75 -21.92
C LYS A 418 22.42 -7.62 -20.91
N ASN A 419 21.63 -6.57 -21.05
CA ASN A 419 20.51 -6.29 -20.18
C ASN A 419 19.47 -5.42 -20.90
N ASP A 420 18.24 -5.92 -20.99
CA ASP A 420 17.13 -5.23 -21.65
C ASP A 420 16.34 -4.34 -20.66
N ALA A 421 16.34 -4.66 -19.36
CA ALA A 421 15.70 -3.84 -18.31
C ALA A 421 16.41 -3.94 -16.95
N VAL A 422 16.50 -2.84 -16.19
CA VAL A 422 17.06 -2.80 -14.83
C VAL A 422 15.99 -2.38 -13.83
N PHE A 423 15.79 -3.17 -12.77
CA PHE A 423 14.92 -2.83 -11.65
C PHE A 423 15.75 -2.43 -10.42
N ILE A 424 15.73 -1.16 -10.06
CA ILE A 424 16.41 -0.62 -8.87
C ILE A 424 15.46 -0.70 -7.67
N MET A 425 15.62 -1.73 -6.85
CA MET A 425 14.74 -2.10 -5.74
C MET A 425 15.46 -1.94 -4.38
N VAL A 426 16.15 -0.80 -4.19
CA VAL A 426 16.99 -0.51 -3.02
C VAL A 426 16.29 0.32 -1.92
N GLY A 427 14.96 0.44 -2.02
CA GLY A 427 14.09 1.15 -1.09
C GLY A 427 13.80 2.59 -1.52
N GLY A 428 12.93 3.27 -0.76
CA GLY A 428 12.63 4.68 -0.94
C GLY A 428 13.22 5.51 0.20
N GLU A 429 13.49 6.78 -0.08
CA GLU A 429 13.87 7.76 0.92
C GLU A 429 12.64 8.52 1.38
N LEU A 430 12.35 8.41 2.67
CA LEU A 430 11.35 9.25 3.31
C LEU A 430 11.84 10.70 3.26
N PRO A 431 10.95 11.68 3.10
CA PRO A 431 11.32 13.08 2.98
C PRO A 431 11.78 13.68 4.33
N PHE A 432 12.35 12.90 5.25
CA PHE A 432 12.75 13.37 6.58
C PHE A 432 13.82 14.45 6.49
N GLN A 433 14.84 14.30 5.65
CA GLN A 433 15.84 15.36 5.45
C GLN A 433 15.22 16.67 4.95
N LEU A 434 14.22 16.58 4.07
CA LEU A 434 13.48 17.73 3.56
C LEU A 434 12.61 18.38 4.65
N LEU A 435 11.97 17.57 5.51
CA LEU A 435 11.16 18.07 6.62
C LEU A 435 12.06 18.69 7.71
N GLU A 436 13.16 18.04 8.05
CA GLU A 436 14.15 18.50 9.03
C GLU A 436 14.79 19.82 8.56
N SER A 437 15.10 19.98 7.26
CA SER A 437 15.62 21.25 6.71
C SER A 437 14.61 22.40 6.75
N MET A 438 13.31 22.09 6.88
CA MET A 438 12.23 23.07 7.10
C MET A 438 11.97 23.33 8.61
N GLY A 439 12.72 22.67 9.51
CA GLY A 439 12.56 22.79 10.96
C GLY A 439 11.48 21.89 11.57
N ILE A 440 10.96 20.92 10.81
CA ILE A 440 9.97 19.96 11.30
C ILE A 440 10.69 18.86 12.09
N GLU A 441 10.26 18.64 13.33
CA GLU A 441 10.83 17.60 14.20
C GLU A 441 10.40 16.19 13.78
N ILE A 442 11.33 15.24 13.80
CA ILE A 442 11.04 13.81 13.60
C ILE A 442 11.20 13.08 14.94
N ILE A 443 10.14 12.38 15.38
CA ILE A 443 10.10 11.65 16.64
C ILE A 443 9.97 10.14 16.40
N GLU A 444 10.35 9.35 17.41
CA GLU A 444 9.96 7.93 17.47
C GLU A 444 8.59 7.80 18.12
N LYS A 445 7.65 7.18 17.41
CA LYS A 445 6.31 6.85 17.91
C LYS A 445 6.19 5.35 18.09
N GLU A 446 5.67 4.95 19.24
CA GLU A 446 5.28 3.56 19.49
C GLU A 446 3.93 3.27 18.79
N VAL A 447 3.84 2.17 18.04
CA VAL A 447 2.64 1.78 17.30
C VAL A 447 2.27 0.32 17.50
#